data_AF-A0A564WPB1-F1
#
_entry.id   AF-A0A564WPB1-F1
#
_cell.length_a   1.000
_cell.length_b   1.000
_cell.length_c   1.000
_cell.angle_alpha   90.00
_cell.angle_beta   90.00
_cell.angle_gamma   90.00
#
_symmetry.space_group_name_H-M   'P 1'
#
loop_
_entity.id
_entity.type
_entity.pdbx_description
1 polymer ?
#
loop_
_entity_poly.entity_id
_entity_poly.type
_entity_poly.pdbx_seq_one_letter_code
_entity_poly.pdbx_strand_id
1 'polypeptide(L)' 'MDTDKIIQDLNRRFAVFLPEFYQRRIIFWYDEDKEFEDKLDEVVLENAKVIELTGNNVFCRNLYEARRTNEYVQS' A
#
# COMPACT_ATOMS: atom_id res chain seq x y z
N MET A 1 9.80 3.50 -12.27
CA MET A 1 8.68 2.62 -12.78
C MET A 1 7.65 3.54 -13.43
N ASP A 2 6.81 3.12 -14.38
CA ASP A 2 5.82 4.07 -14.93
C ASP A 2 4.61 4.19 -13.98
N THR A 3 4.10 5.40 -13.74
CA THR A 3 2.98 5.67 -12.81
C THR A 3 1.75 4.83 -13.18
N ASP A 4 1.47 4.70 -14.47
CA ASP A 4 0.37 3.89 -14.99
C ASP A 4 0.50 2.40 -14.63
N LYS A 5 1.73 1.88 -14.63
CA LYS A 5 1.99 0.48 -14.26
C LYS A 5 1.75 0.25 -12.76
N ILE A 6 2.07 1.23 -11.92
CA ILE A 6 1.82 1.16 -10.46
C ILE A 6 0.31 1.18 -10.22
N ILE A 7 -0.41 2.12 -10.84
CA ILE A 7 -1.86 2.24 -10.73
C ILE A 7 -2.54 0.93 -11.16
N GLN A 8 -2.13 0.37 -12.30
CA GLN A 8 -2.68 -0.88 -12.81
C GLN A 8 -2.44 -2.05 -11.85
N ASP A 9 -1.24 -2.17 -11.29
CA ASP A 9 -0.91 -3.22 -10.33
C ASP A 9 -1.68 -3.06 -9.01
N LEU A 10 -1.77 -1.84 -8.47
CA LEU A 10 -2.53 -1.57 -7.25
C LEU A 10 -4.02 -1.87 -7.43
N ASN A 11 -4.64 -1.41 -8.53
CA ASN A 11 -6.04 -1.69 -8.85
C ASN A 11 -6.29 -3.20 -8.97
N ARG A 12 -5.39 -3.93 -9.64
CA ARG A 12 -5.49 -5.40 -9.73
C ARG A 12 -5.49 -6.06 -8.35
N ARG A 13 -4.66 -5.58 -7.42
CA ARG A 13 -4.58 -6.12 -6.05
C ARG A 13 -5.83 -5.79 -5.22
N PHE A 14 -6.40 -4.60 -5.40
CA PHE A 14 -7.66 -4.21 -4.74
C PHE A 14 -8.89 -4.95 -5.30
N ALA A 15 -8.86 -5.34 -6.57
CA ALA A 15 -9.92 -6.13 -7.20
C ALA A 15 -9.99 -7.59 -6.70
N VAL A 16 -8.94 -8.09 -6.01
CA VAL A 16 -8.97 -9.43 -5.42
C VAL A 16 -9.91 -9.44 -4.22
N PHE A 17 -10.87 -10.39 -4.22
CA PHE A 17 -11.79 -10.61 -3.10
C PHE A 17 -11.05 -10.64 -1.76
N LEU A 18 -11.69 -10.05 -0.75
CA LEU A 18 -11.17 -10.10 0.60
C LEU A 18 -11.26 -11.53 1.14
N PRO A 19 -10.25 -12.00 1.88
CA PRO A 19 -10.38 -13.25 2.61
C PRO A 19 -11.56 -13.17 3.60
N GLU A 20 -12.09 -14.32 3.98
CA GLU A 20 -13.18 -14.42 4.95
C GLU A 20 -12.79 -13.66 6.24
N PHE A 21 -13.74 -12.90 6.81
CA PHE A 21 -13.59 -12.05 8.00
C PHE A 21 -12.80 -10.74 7.84
N TYR A 22 -12.23 -10.44 6.66
CA TYR A 22 -11.59 -9.13 6.42
C TYR A 22 -12.58 -8.11 5.86
N GLN A 23 -12.62 -6.92 6.48
CA GLN A 23 -13.49 -5.82 6.05
C GLN A 23 -12.83 -4.86 5.04
N ARG A 24 -11.50 -4.85 4.97
CA ARG A 24 -10.73 -3.96 4.09
C ARG A 24 -9.37 -4.55 3.75
N ARG A 25 -8.86 -4.23 2.56
CA ARG A 25 -7.47 -4.48 2.15
C ARG A 25 -6.66 -3.22 2.39
N ILE A 26 -5.49 -3.35 3.01
CA ILE A 26 -4.53 -2.26 3.15
C ILE A 26 -3.27 -2.70 2.42
N ILE A 27 -2.83 -1.92 1.44
CA ILE A 27 -1.60 -2.18 0.68
C ILE A 27 -0.57 -1.15 1.10
N PHE A 28 0.57 -1.63 1.58
CA PHE A 28 1.74 -0.79 1.78
C PHE A 28 2.59 -0.84 0.53
N TRP A 29 2.70 0.30 -0.13
CA TRP A 29 3.60 0.51 -1.24
C TRP A 29 4.77 1.38 -0.74
N TYR A 30 5.99 0.96 -1.04
CA TYR A 30 7.21 1.65 -0.62
C TYR A 30 7.92 2.15 -1.87
N ASP A 31 8.07 3.47 -1.93
CA ASP A 31 8.81 4.17 -2.97
C ASP A 31 10.23 4.43 -2.45
N GLU A 32 11.18 3.60 -2.89
CA GLU A 32 12.56 3.62 -2.37
C GLU A 32 13.29 4.92 -2.74
N ASP A 33 13.12 5.37 -3.98
CA ASP A 33 13.79 6.55 -4.53
C ASP A 33 12.96 7.83 -4.41
N LYS A 34 11.77 7.77 -3.79
CA LYS A 34 10.81 8.88 -3.70
C LYS A 34 10.45 9.46 -5.09
N GLU A 35 10.46 8.62 -6.13
CA GLU A 35 10.21 9.00 -7.53
C GLU A 35 8.77 9.49 -7.78
N PHE A 36 7.86 9.20 -6.85
CA PHE A 36 6.42 9.47 -6.96
C PHE A 36 5.88 10.36 -5.84
N GLU A 37 6.74 10.91 -4.97
CA GLU A 37 6.33 11.76 -3.84
C GLU A 37 5.48 12.95 -4.32
N ASP A 38 5.82 13.53 -5.48
CA ASP A 38 5.11 14.64 -6.13
C ASP A 38 3.94 14.22 -7.02
N LYS A 39 3.77 12.92 -7.28
CA LYS A 39 2.77 12.37 -8.21
C LYS A 39 1.65 11.61 -7.51
N LEU A 40 1.68 11.49 -6.18
CA LEU A 40 0.66 10.76 -5.41
C LEU A 40 -0.76 11.31 -5.62
N ASP A 41 -0.88 12.62 -5.85
CA ASP A 41 -2.17 13.27 -6.13
C ASP A 41 -2.78 12.83 -7.47
N GLU A 42 -1.96 12.35 -8.42
CA GLU A 42 -2.40 11.82 -9.71
C GLU A 42 -2.84 10.34 -9.62
N VAL A 43 -2.47 9.65 -8.54
CA VAL A 43 -2.79 8.23 -8.33
C VAL A 43 -4.25 8.08 -7.92
N VAL A 44 -5.11 7.82 -8.90
CA VAL A 44 -6.52 7.51 -8.69
C VAL A 44 -6.74 6.00 -8.73
N LEU A 45 -7.17 5.42 -7.60
CA LEU A 45 -7.47 4.00 -7.46
C LEU A 45 -8.99 3.77 -7.39
N GLU A 46 -9.44 2.64 -7.94
CA GLU A 46 -10.84 2.25 -7.91
C GLU A 46 -11.21 1.67 -6.53
N ASN A 47 -12.22 2.25 -5.88
CA ASN A 47 -12.70 1.84 -4.54
C ASN A 47 -11.64 1.85 -3.42
N ALA A 48 -10.53 2.57 -3.62
CA ALA A 48 -9.46 2.70 -2.63
C ALA A 48 -9.10 4.17 -2.40
N LYS A 49 -8.49 4.43 -1.24
CA LYS A 49 -7.97 5.76 -0.89
C LYS A 49 -6.45 5.68 -0.77
N VAL A 50 -5.76 6.62 -1.40
CA VAL A 50 -4.33 6.83 -1.22
C VAL A 50 -4.12 7.70 0.01
N ILE A 51 -3.21 7.28 0.89
CA ILE A 51 -2.83 8.03 2.09
C ILE A 51 -1.32 8.11 2.12
N GLU A 52 -0.78 9.32 2.07
CA GLU A 52 0.64 9.55 2.24
C GLU A 52 1.05 9.32 3.71
N LEU A 53 2.11 8.53 3.91
CA LEU A 53 2.64 8.24 5.24
C LEU A 53 3.80 9.19 5.52
N THR A 54 3.53 10.28 6.23
CA THR A 54 4.58 11.19 6.72
C THR A 54 5.31 10.56 7.92
N GLY A 55 6.57 10.94 8.15
CA GLY A 55 7.52 10.27 9.07
C GLY A 55 7.13 10.14 10.55
N ASN A 56 5.94 10.59 10.95
CA ASN A 56 5.39 10.42 12.29
C ASN A 56 4.12 9.54 12.31
N ASN A 57 4.06 8.52 11.45
CA ASN A 57 2.93 7.60 11.42
C ASN A 57 3.19 6.36 12.30
N VAL A 58 2.44 6.24 13.39
CA VAL A 58 2.47 5.08 14.31
C VAL A 58 2.22 3.75 13.58
N PHE A 59 1.51 3.78 12.46
CA PHE A 59 1.21 2.60 11.64
C PHE A 59 2.46 2.00 11.01
N CYS A 60 3.39 2.83 10.51
CA CYS A 60 4.67 2.38 9.96
C CYS A 60 5.55 1.71 11.02
N ARG A 61 5.59 2.29 12.22
CA ARG A 61 6.36 1.74 13.34
C ARG A 61 5.85 0.36 13.74
N ASN A 62 4.53 0.22 13.92
CA ASN A 62 3.95 -1.06 14.30
C ASN A 62 4.13 -2.13 13.21
N LEU A 63 4.15 -1.74 11.93
CA LEU A 63 4.41 -2.65 10.81
C LEU A 63 5.90 -3.04 10.69
N TYR A 64 6.83 -2.11 10.93
CA TYR A 64 8.26 -2.42 11.01
C TYR A 64 8.52 -3.41 12.15
N GLU A 65 7.93 -3.18 13.32
CA GLU A 65 7.97 -4.11 14.43
C GLU A 65 7.35 -5.47 14.06
N ALA A 66 6.17 -5.49 13.43
CA ALA A 66 5.53 -6.73 12.98
C ALA A 66 6.38 -7.51 11.97
N ARG A 67 6.98 -6.83 10.98
CA ARG A 67 7.92 -7.41 10.00
C ARG A 67 9.20 -7.92 10.65
N ARG A 68 9.66 -7.26 11.71
CA ARG A 68 10.86 -7.64 12.48
C ARG A 68 10.61 -8.83 13.39
N THR A 69 9.37 -9.06 13.86
CA THR A 69 9.10 -10.02 14.93
C THR A 69 8.57 -11.39 14.53
N ASN A 70 7.74 -11.57 13.49
CA ASN A 70 7.37 -12.91 12.95
C ASN A 70 6.22 -12.89 11.91
N GLU A 71 6.25 -13.87 11.00
CA GLU A 71 5.08 -14.65 10.53
C GLU A 71 3.84 -13.88 10.02
N TYR A 72 3.95 -13.20 8.88
CA TYR A 72 2.77 -13.07 8.01
C TYR A 72 3.16 -13.47 6.60
N VAL A 73 2.80 -14.71 6.30
CA VAL A 73 2.89 -15.38 4.99
C VAL A 73 2.46 -14.41 3.89
N GLN A 74 3.41 -14.11 3.00
CA GLN A 74 3.09 -13.71 1.64
C GLN A 74 2.46 -14.90 0.92
N SER A 75 1.14 -14.89 0.78
CA SER A 75 0.38 -15.39 -0.38
C SER A 75 -1.09 -15.12 -0.16
#